data_AF-A0A484GGZ8-F1
#
_entry.id   AF-A0A484GGZ8-F1
#
_cell.length_a   1.000
_cell.length_b   1.000
_cell.length_c   1.000
_cell.angle_alpha   90.00
_cell.angle_beta   90.00
_cell.angle_gamma   90.00
#
_symmetry.space_group_name_H-M   'P 1'
#
loop_
_entity.id
_entity.type
_entity.pdbx_description
1 polymer ?
#
loop_
_entity_poly.entity_id
_entity_poly.type
_entity_poly.pdbx_seq_one_letter_code
_entity_poly.pdbx_strand_id
1 'polypeptide(L)' 'MIRQIIGQAKKHPSLIPLFLFIGAGGTGAALYVLRLALFNPDVSWDKKNNPEPWNKLGPNDQYK' A
#
# COMPACT_ATOMS: atom_id res chain seq x y z
N MET A 1 -2.69 -20.28 8.08
CA MET A 1 -3.95 -19.51 8.09
C MET A 1 -4.66 -19.49 6.73
N ILE A 2 -3.99 -19.16 5.62
CA ILE A 2 -4.63 -19.09 4.28
C ILE A 2 -5.34 -20.39 3.88
N ARG A 3 -4.72 -21.56 4.12
CA ARG A 3 -5.36 -22.88 3.89
C ARG A 3 -6.69 -23.05 4.64
N GLN A 4 -6.82 -22.51 5.85
CA GLN A 4 -8.05 -22.59 6.64
C GLN A 4 -9.14 -21.70 6.02
N ILE A 5 -8.79 -20.49 5.60
CA ILE A 5 -9.71 -19.56 4.91
C ILE A 5 -10.25 -20.18 3.61
N ILE A 6 -9.37 -20.79 2.80
CA ILE A 6 -9.78 -21.49 1.57
C ILE A 6 -10.70 -22.67 1.90
N GLY A 7 -10.38 -23.43 2.96
CA GLY A 7 -11.24 -24.52 3.43
C GLY A 7 -12.63 -24.05 3.86
N GLN A 8 -12.72 -22.92 4.56
CA GLN A 8 -13.98 -22.31 4.99
C GLN A 8 -14.79 -21.77 3.80
N ALA A 9 -14.14 -21.09 2.85
CA ALA A 9 -14.80 -20.57 1.65
C ALA A 9 -15.38 -21.68 0.77
N LYS A 10 -14.73 -22.86 0.73
CA LYS A 10 -15.26 -24.04 0.03
C LYS A 10 -16.47 -24.66 0.75
N LYS A 11 -16.45 -24.71 2.08
CA LYS A 11 -17.55 -25.28 2.89
C LYS A 11 -18.77 -24.34 2.95
N HIS A 12 -18.54 -23.03 2.90
CA HIS A 12 -19.57 -22.00 3.00
C HIS A 12 -19.38 -20.95 1.88
N PRO A 13 -19.98 -21.18 0.69
CA PRO A 13 -19.81 -20.30 -0.48
C PRO A 13 -20.25 -18.85 -0.24
N SER A 14 -21.18 -18.62 0.70
CA SER A 14 -21.64 -17.29 1.10
C SER A 14 -20.54 -16.42 1.72
N LEU A 15 -19.43 -17.01 2.21
CA LEU A 15 -18.30 -16.28 2.78
C LEU A 15 -17.33 -15.74 1.72
N ILE A 16 -17.41 -16.20 0.47
CA ILE A 16 -16.55 -15.75 -0.63
C ILE A 16 -16.61 -14.23 -0.84
N PRO A 17 -17.79 -13.59 -1.01
CA PRO A 17 -17.87 -12.14 -1.17
C PRO A 17 -17.31 -11.38 0.03
N LEU A 18 -17.50 -11.89 1.25
CA LEU A 18 -16.93 -11.29 2.45
C LEU A 18 -15.39 -11.27 2.41
N PHE A 19 -14.76 -12.40 2.10
CA PHE A 19 -13.30 -12.46 2.00
C PHE A 19 -12.75 -11.62 0.85
N LEU A 20 -13.50 -11.48 -0.26
CA LEU A 20 -13.11 -10.62 -1.36
C LEU A 20 -13.05 -9.14 -0.95
N PHE A 21 -14.09 -8.62 -0.29
CA PHE A 21 -14.09 -7.21 0.13
C PHE A 21 -13.07 -6.92 1.23
N ILE A 22 -12.92 -7.83 2.20
CA ILE A 22 -11.88 -7.69 3.24
C ILE A 22 -10.48 -7.72 2.61
N GLY A 23 -10.23 -8.68 1.72
CA GLY A 23 -8.95 -8.79 1.01
C GLY A 23 -8.67 -7.56 0.16
N ALA A 24 -9.64 -7.13 -0.66
CA ALA A 24 -9.51 -5.94 -1.50
C ALA A 24 -9.26 -4.67 -0.67
N GLY A 25 -9.98 -4.48 0.45
CA GLY A 25 -9.77 -3.35 1.35
C GLY A 25 -8.38 -3.36 1.98
N GLY A 26 -7.95 -4.52 2.49
CA GLY A 26 -6.61 -4.68 3.09
C GLY A 26 -5.49 -4.45 2.09
N THR A 27 -5.59 -5.06 0.89
CA THR A 27 -4.61 -4.86 -0.19
C THR A 27 -4.62 -3.42 -0.68
N GLY A 28 -5.79 -2.80 -0.86
CA GLY A 28 -5.90 -1.40 -1.28
C GLY A 28 -5.25 -0.43 -0.29
N ALA A 29 -5.51 -0.61 1.01
CA ALA A 29 -4.87 0.18 2.07
C ALA A 29 -3.35 0.00 2.07
N ALA A 30 -2.87 -1.25 1.99
CA ALA A 30 -1.44 -1.54 1.95
C ALA A 30 -0.77 -0.92 0.71
N LEU A 31 -1.38 -1.02 -0.46
CA LEU A 31 -0.89 -0.42 -1.70
C LEU A 31 -0.86 1.11 -1.62
N TYR A 32 -1.87 1.73 -1.02
CA TYR A 32 -1.90 3.18 -0.85
C TYR A 32 -0.80 3.66 0.08
N VAL A 33 -0.60 2.99 1.22
CA VAL A 33 0.50 3.28 2.14
C VAL A 33 1.86 3.05 1.47
N LEU A 34 2.02 1.97 0.72
CA LEU A 34 3.25 1.71 -0.03
C LEU A 34 3.54 2.82 -1.05
N ARG A 35 2.51 3.27 -1.77
CA ARG A 35 2.62 4.38 -2.71
C ARG A 35 3.05 5.66 -2.00
N LEU A 36 2.45 5.99 -0.86
CA LEU A 36 2.86 7.15 -0.06
C LEU A 36 4.30 7.01 0.46
N ALA A 37 4.67 5.85 0.96
CA ALA A 37 6.01 5.59 1.48
C ALA A 37 7.08 5.77 0.41
N LEU A 38 6.84 5.35 -0.84
CA LEU A 38 7.85 5.35 -1.90
C LEU A 38 7.86 6.62 -2.75
N PHE A 39 6.72 7.27 -2.93
CA PHE A 39 6.57 8.36 -3.90
C PHE A 39 6.17 9.70 -3.29
N ASN A 40 5.95 9.79 -1.97
CA ASN A 40 5.70 11.09 -1.35
C ASN A 40 7.03 11.86 -1.21
N PRO A 41 7.12 13.11 -1.70
CA PRO A 41 8.35 13.89 -1.64
C PRO A 41 8.76 14.27 -0.23
N ASP A 42 7.94 14.05 0.81
CA ASP A 42 8.34 14.29 2.21
C ASP A 42 9.06 13.09 2.84
N VAL A 43 9.07 11.94 2.17
CA VAL A 43 9.63 10.69 2.70
C VAL A 43 10.92 10.37 1.95
N SER A 44 12.06 10.34 2.66
CA SER A 44 13.34 9.87 2.11
C SER A 44 13.80 8.60 2.80
N TRP A 45 14.13 7.60 1.99
CA TRP A 45 14.80 6.36 2.42
C TRP A 45 16.32 6.43 2.22
N ASP A 46 16.81 7.43 1.48
CA ASP A 46 18.23 7.63 1.19
C ASP A 46 18.85 8.56 2.23
N LYS A 47 19.48 7.98 3.26
CA LYS A 47 20.16 8.74 4.31
C LYS A 47 21.51 9.34 3.89
N LYS A 48 22.09 8.92 2.76
CA LYS A 48 23.48 9.26 2.41
C LYS A 48 23.58 10.27 1.29
N ASN A 49 22.82 10.11 0.20
CA ASN A 49 22.96 10.98 -0.98
C ASN A 49 21.84 12.03 -1.07
N ASN A 50 20.71 11.82 -0.39
CA ASN A 50 19.61 12.79 -0.34
C ASN A 50 18.84 12.70 0.99
N PRO A 51 19.49 13.02 2.12
CA PRO A 51 18.86 12.96 3.44
C PRO A 51 17.66 13.91 3.56
N GLU A 52 17.65 14.97 2.75
CA GLU A 52 16.58 15.95 2.67
C GLU A 52 15.82 15.77 1.35
N PRO A 53 14.61 15.18 1.40
CA PRO A 53 13.85 14.82 0.20
C PRO A 53 13.68 15.96 -0.81
N TRP A 54 13.43 17.18 -0.32
CA TRP A 54 13.16 18.38 -1.10
C TRP A 54 14.34 18.90 -1.91
N ASN A 55 15.57 18.46 -1.63
CA ASN A 55 16.74 18.87 -2.41
C ASN A 55 16.71 18.34 -3.86
N LYS A 56 15.80 17.41 -4.17
CA LYS A 56 15.54 16.92 -5.54
C LYS A 56 14.41 17.67 -6.25
N LEU A 57 13.68 18.55 -5.56
CA LEU A 57 12.60 19.32 -6.15
C LEU A 57 13.17 20.61 -6.76
N GLY A 58 12.77 20.90 -8.00
CA GLY A 58 13.09 22.15 -8.67
C GLY A 58 12.30 23.33 -8.09
N PRO A 59 12.77 24.58 -8.29
CA PRO A 59 12.09 25.78 -7.77
C PRO A 59 10.63 25.96 -8.24
N ASN A 60 10.26 25.33 -9.37
CA ASN A 60 8.91 25.35 -9.93
C ASN A 60 8.21 23.98 -9.85
N ASP A 61 8.74 23.02 -9.10
CA ASP A 61 8.07 21.74 -8.91
C ASP A 61 6.88 21.91 -7.97
N GLN A 62 5.70 21.99 -8.57
CA GLN A 62 4.44 21.95 -7.84
C GLN A 62 4.09 20.50 -7.54
N TYR A 63 4.05 20.14 -6.27
CA TYR A 63 3.48 18.86 -5.85
C TYR A 63 1.97 18.91 -6.06
N LYS A 64 1.51 18.21 -7.10
CA LYS A 64 0.13 18.03 -7.58
C LYS A 64 -0.84 19.19 -7.36
#